data_AF-A0A2A4VFB9-F1
#
_entry.id   AF-A0A2A4VFB9-F1
#
_cell.length_a   1.000
_cell.length_b   1.000
_cell.length_c   1.000
_cell.angle_alpha   90.00
_cell.angle_beta   90.00
_cell.angle_gamma   90.00
#
_symmetry.space_group_name_H-M   'P 1'
#
loop_
_entity.id
_entity.type
_entity.pdbx_description
1 polymer ?
#
loop_
_entity_poly.entity_id
_entity_poly.type
_entity_poly.pdbx_seq_one_letter_code
_entity_poly.pdbx_strand_id
1 'polypeptide(L)'
;FGTPLVGFSLQYALLRDSHFGLAYSALILAVFYIAIAWWVLTRKRDTMQFLGECFLALGIGFATLTLPLALDGRWTSAAWAVEGVGLVWVGLRQNRSFPLFSGLALQLLGAAAFTYGWGLTGYSATASQNMFLGVGFIALAGWACGALLNRYRPDQYKWLTVVLAIWGWLWWVSAGLIAIDDLLASKFYAHASLAFIAISSVLLPLLSKRMQWPYLAKLSLLLLPVMALTACYEMLKTQPFAHYGALSWGVAFAAYIMLLKQNNIISGALFRAPLLWIAAIVGALEWQYQLQHTVGTGVWHDIGWAVIPMVLIAGISYWQFSGNKPLTEETKHTQARIWGWIACAPLVLFVIFWFMFMSLNSSGNAAPLPYLPLINPLDIALLGALLLSIIWQRYIAQHFDQLTKIAPIVAGIMGFTLLNGILLRTLHHWVGTPFRWSSIFDYATVQMAFTFMWAMTAFILMLLAHKQSKRILWVVGAALMGLVVAKIFFLDLAQHGTLERIASFIGAGIMLLVMGYFAPLPPSNPQIKEEQTKET
;
A
#
# COMPACT_ATOMS: atom_id res chain seq x y z
N PHE A 1 16.77 48.91 -30.62
CA PHE A 1 17.36 47.66 -30.09
C PHE A 1 18.78 47.36 -30.60
N GLY A 2 19.16 47.70 -31.84
CA GLY A 2 20.48 47.32 -32.40
C GLY A 2 21.72 47.80 -31.62
N THR A 3 21.77 49.07 -31.22
CA THR A 3 22.93 49.65 -30.51
C THR A 3 23.27 48.94 -29.19
N PRO A 4 22.33 48.71 -28.25
CA PRO A 4 22.62 47.94 -27.06
C PRO A 4 23.07 46.50 -27.34
N LEU A 5 22.52 45.87 -28.38
CA LEU A 5 22.85 44.49 -28.74
C LEU A 5 24.29 44.38 -29.26
N VAL A 6 24.68 45.26 -30.18
CA VAL A 6 26.06 45.33 -30.68
C VAL A 6 27.04 45.73 -29.57
N GLY A 7 26.66 46.71 -28.73
CA GLY A 7 27.46 47.14 -27.60
C GLY A 7 27.71 46.02 -26.59
N PHE A 8 26.67 45.26 -26.24
CA PHE A 8 26.79 44.11 -25.35
C PHE A 8 27.61 42.98 -25.98
N SER A 9 27.50 42.72 -27.29
CA SER A 9 28.36 41.75 -27.97
C SER A 9 29.85 42.12 -27.94
N LEU A 10 30.17 43.41 -28.05
CA LEU A 10 31.55 43.90 -27.91
C LEU A 10 32.05 43.80 -26.46
N GLN A 11 31.20 44.17 -25.49
CA GLN A 11 31.49 43.95 -24.07
C GLN A 11 31.67 42.46 -23.76
N TYR A 12 30.91 41.59 -24.42
CA TYR A 12 31.03 40.15 -24.28
C TYR A 12 32.42 39.68 -24.69
N ALA A 13 32.91 40.11 -25.86
CA ALA A 13 34.25 39.77 -26.34
C ALA A 13 35.36 40.26 -25.42
N LEU A 14 35.18 41.40 -24.74
CA LEU A 14 36.16 41.99 -23.83
C LEU A 14 36.17 41.31 -22.44
N LEU A 15 35.00 40.93 -21.94
CA LEU A 15 34.82 40.49 -20.55
C LEU A 15 34.68 38.97 -20.40
N ARG A 16 34.72 38.20 -21.50
CA ARG A 16 34.57 36.73 -21.49
C ARG A 16 35.51 36.00 -20.53
N ASP A 17 36.71 36.54 -20.32
CA ASP A 17 37.74 35.92 -19.48
C ASP A 17 37.72 36.44 -18.03
N SER A 18 36.80 37.36 -17.69
CA SER A 18 36.69 37.99 -16.37
C SER A 18 35.62 37.33 -15.50
N HIS A 19 35.95 37.07 -14.23
CA HIS A 19 35.03 36.48 -13.26
C HIS A 19 33.85 37.44 -12.97
N PHE A 20 32.63 37.03 -13.29
CA PHE A 20 31.38 37.83 -13.23
C PHE A 20 31.32 39.12 -14.06
N GLY A 21 32.35 39.48 -14.83
CA GLY A 21 32.37 40.78 -15.53
C GLY A 21 31.21 40.94 -16.53
N LEU A 22 30.85 39.86 -17.23
CA LEU A 22 29.68 39.83 -18.11
C LEU A 22 28.37 40.09 -17.37
N ALA A 23 28.22 39.52 -16.18
CA ALA A 23 27.02 39.68 -15.37
C ALA A 23 26.87 41.11 -14.85
N TYR A 24 27.95 41.70 -14.33
CA TYR A 24 27.92 43.09 -13.90
C TYR A 24 27.63 44.03 -15.07
N SER A 25 28.18 43.75 -16.26
CA SER A 25 27.89 44.53 -17.46
C SER A 25 26.40 44.48 -17.84
N ALA A 26 25.81 43.27 -17.83
CA ALA A 26 24.38 43.10 -18.05
C ALA A 26 23.54 43.81 -16.97
N LEU A 27 23.93 43.72 -15.70
CA LEU A 27 23.22 44.37 -14.58
C LEU A 27 23.25 45.90 -14.70
N ILE A 28 24.41 46.47 -15.05
CA ILE A 28 24.56 47.92 -15.24
C ILE A 28 23.67 48.38 -16.40
N LEU A 29 23.67 47.66 -17.53
CA LEU A 29 22.78 47.97 -18.65
C LEU A 29 21.30 47.86 -18.27
N ALA A 30 20.95 46.86 -17.46
CA ALA A 30 19.59 46.70 -16.93
C ALA A 30 19.16 47.92 -16.12
N VAL A 31 19.96 48.31 -15.12
CA VAL A 31 19.69 49.48 -14.26
C VAL A 31 19.63 50.76 -15.10
N PHE A 32 20.56 50.93 -16.04
CA PHE A 32 20.60 52.10 -16.92
C PHE A 32 19.33 52.24 -17.77
N TYR A 33 18.92 51.17 -18.46
CA TYR A 33 17.72 51.21 -19.30
C TYR A 33 16.42 51.30 -18.49
N ILE A 34 16.33 50.69 -17.31
CA ILE A 34 15.19 50.85 -16.40
C ILE A 34 15.11 52.30 -15.89
N ALA A 35 16.23 52.90 -15.51
CA ALA A 35 16.27 54.29 -15.05
C ALA A 35 15.82 55.27 -16.14
N ILE A 36 16.28 55.07 -17.38
CA ILE A 36 15.83 55.86 -18.53
C ILE A 36 14.34 55.63 -18.80
N ALA A 37 13.87 54.37 -18.79
CA ALA A 37 12.46 54.06 -18.98
C ALA A 37 11.59 54.75 -17.92
N TRP A 38 11.99 54.69 -16.64
CA TRP A 38 11.31 55.37 -15.55
C TRP A 38 11.29 56.90 -15.75
N TRP A 39 12.42 57.49 -16.13
CA TRP A 39 12.51 58.94 -16.40
C TRP A 39 11.63 59.38 -17.57
N VAL A 40 11.54 58.59 -18.64
CA VAL A 40 10.69 58.89 -19.80
C VAL A 40 9.20 58.71 -19.46
N LEU A 41 8.83 57.61 -18.81
CA LEU A 41 7.43 57.27 -18.50
C LEU A 41 6.83 58.21 -17.43
N THR A 42 7.63 58.69 -16.47
CA THR A 42 7.17 59.64 -15.44
C THR A 42 6.83 61.03 -16.00
N ARG A 43 7.34 61.40 -17.18
CA ARG A 43 7.04 62.67 -17.84
C ARG A 43 5.69 62.70 -18.57
N LYS A 44 4.96 61.57 -18.64
CA LYS A 44 3.60 61.45 -19.20
C LYS A 44 3.39 62.15 -20.56
N ARG A 45 4.39 62.09 -21.45
CA ARG A 45 4.26 62.59 -22.82
C ARG A 45 3.91 61.45 -23.76
N ASP A 46 2.76 61.53 -24.42
CA ASP A 46 2.25 60.48 -25.31
C ASP A 46 3.25 60.11 -26.42
N THR A 47 3.98 61.10 -26.96
CA THR A 47 4.99 60.87 -28.02
C THR A 47 6.18 60.03 -27.58
N MET A 48 6.45 59.93 -26.28
CA MET A 48 7.62 59.22 -25.74
C MET A 48 7.26 57.91 -25.05
N GLN A 49 5.98 57.58 -24.98
CA GLN A 49 5.50 56.39 -24.29
C GLN A 49 6.05 55.10 -24.92
N PHE A 50 6.00 55.00 -26.25
CA PHE A 50 6.55 53.86 -26.97
C PHE A 50 8.07 53.68 -26.76
N LEU A 51 8.82 54.79 -26.72
CA LEU A 51 10.25 54.76 -26.47
C LEU A 51 10.57 54.30 -25.03
N GLY A 52 9.79 54.77 -24.05
CA GLY A 52 9.86 54.32 -22.66
C GLY A 52 9.58 52.82 -22.52
N GLU A 53 8.57 52.29 -23.21
CA GLU A 53 8.28 50.85 -23.25
C GLU A 53 9.41 50.03 -23.87
N CYS A 54 10.03 50.51 -24.95
CA CYS A 54 11.19 49.86 -25.57
C CYS A 54 12.41 49.82 -24.63
N PHE A 55 12.70 50.91 -23.91
CA PHE A 55 13.78 50.93 -22.93
C PHE A 55 13.48 50.05 -21.73
N LEU A 56 12.23 50.00 -21.27
CA LEU A 56 11.83 49.10 -20.21
C LEU A 56 12.05 47.64 -20.64
N ALA A 57 11.66 47.28 -21.87
CA ALA A 57 11.88 45.94 -22.41
C ALA A 57 13.36 45.57 -22.50
N LEU A 58 14.22 46.51 -22.94
CA LEU A 58 15.68 46.33 -22.92
C LEU A 58 16.23 46.13 -21.52
N GLY A 59 15.79 46.97 -20.57
CA GLY A 59 16.22 46.90 -19.18
C GLY A 59 15.84 45.57 -18.51
N ILE A 60 14.60 45.11 -18.74
CA ILE A 60 14.14 43.79 -18.29
C ILE A 60 14.96 42.68 -18.97
N GLY A 61 15.19 42.75 -20.29
CA GLY A 61 15.97 41.74 -21.00
C GLY A 61 17.40 41.60 -20.48
N PHE A 62 18.08 42.71 -20.19
CA PHE A 62 19.42 42.69 -19.58
C PHE A 62 19.39 42.23 -18.11
N ALA A 63 18.35 42.57 -17.35
CA ALA A 63 18.17 42.06 -15.99
C ALA A 63 18.04 40.53 -16.01
N THR A 64 17.23 39.99 -16.92
CA THR A 64 17.06 38.55 -17.12
C THR A 64 18.36 37.87 -17.55
N LEU A 65 19.17 38.50 -18.42
CA LEU A 65 20.48 37.99 -18.85
C LEU A 65 21.54 38.01 -17.75
N THR A 66 21.40 38.91 -16.77
CA THR A 66 22.34 39.01 -15.65
C THR A 66 22.43 37.69 -14.88
N LEU A 67 21.28 37.03 -14.66
CA LEU A 67 21.20 35.81 -13.87
C LEU A 67 21.97 34.65 -14.53
N PRO A 68 21.73 34.27 -15.80
CA PRO A 68 22.55 33.34 -16.58
C PRO A 68 24.05 33.60 -16.57
N LEU A 69 24.46 34.87 -16.55
CA LEU A 69 25.87 35.25 -16.61
C LEU A 69 26.53 35.26 -15.22
N ALA A 70 25.74 35.42 -14.15
CA ALA A 70 26.23 35.44 -12.77
C ALA A 70 26.16 34.08 -12.08
N LEU A 71 25.21 33.23 -12.46
CA LEU A 71 24.84 32.05 -11.68
C LEU A 71 24.93 30.78 -12.53
N ASP A 72 25.16 29.64 -11.88
CA ASP A 72 25.14 28.33 -12.54
C ASP A 72 23.80 28.05 -13.20
N GLY A 73 23.81 27.24 -14.28
CA GLY A 73 22.65 26.82 -15.07
C GLY A 73 21.42 26.36 -14.27
N ARG A 74 21.63 25.93 -13.02
CA ARG A 74 20.58 25.50 -12.09
C ARG A 74 19.91 26.67 -11.36
N TRP A 75 20.64 27.68 -10.93
CA TRP A 75 20.03 28.88 -10.32
C TRP A 75 19.37 29.78 -11.35
N THR A 76 19.87 29.75 -12.58
CA THR A 76 19.32 30.49 -13.72
C THR A 76 17.99 29.88 -14.17
N SER A 77 17.87 28.55 -14.11
CA SER A 77 16.58 27.87 -14.30
C SER A 77 15.53 28.25 -13.24
N ALA A 78 15.92 28.42 -11.97
CA ALA A 78 15.04 28.88 -10.92
C ALA A 78 14.57 30.32 -11.17
N ALA A 79 15.47 31.20 -11.60
CA ALA A 79 15.14 32.56 -12.00
C ALA A 79 14.14 32.60 -13.17
N TRP A 80 14.37 31.83 -14.23
CA TRP A 80 13.43 31.70 -15.35
C TRP A 80 12.08 31.14 -14.91
N ALA A 81 12.05 30.17 -13.99
CA ALA A 81 10.78 29.68 -13.45
C ALA A 81 9.99 30.80 -12.74
N VAL A 82 10.64 31.61 -11.91
CA VAL A 82 10.02 32.74 -11.21
C VAL A 82 9.57 33.85 -12.17
N GLU A 83 10.40 34.19 -13.17
CA GLU A 83 10.04 35.16 -14.20
C GLU A 83 8.83 34.68 -15.02
N GLY A 84 8.74 33.36 -15.29
CA GLY A 84 7.60 32.73 -15.92
C GLY A 84 6.29 32.98 -15.17
N VAL A 85 6.31 32.91 -13.83
CA VAL A 85 5.15 33.27 -12.98
C VAL A 85 4.72 34.72 -13.19
N GLY A 86 5.69 35.64 -13.26
CA GLY A 86 5.44 37.06 -13.51
C GLY A 86 4.75 37.29 -14.86
N LEU A 87 5.25 36.65 -15.92
CA LEU A 87 4.66 36.73 -17.26
C LEU A 87 3.25 36.14 -17.33
N VAL A 88 3.01 35.00 -16.66
CA VAL A 88 1.67 34.40 -16.53
C VAL A 88 0.72 35.36 -15.82
N TRP A 89 1.14 35.97 -14.71
CA TRP A 89 0.34 36.96 -13.98
C TRP A 89 -0.01 38.17 -14.84
N VAL A 90 0.97 38.73 -15.57
CA VAL A 90 0.75 39.85 -16.50
C VAL A 90 -0.23 39.47 -17.62
N GLY A 91 -0.03 38.31 -18.25
CA GLY A 91 -0.89 37.80 -19.32
C GLY A 91 -2.34 37.64 -18.87
N LEU A 92 -2.55 37.09 -17.67
CA LEU A 92 -3.88 36.94 -17.07
C LEU A 92 -4.53 38.29 -16.71
N ARG A 93 -3.77 39.21 -16.11
CA ARG A 93 -4.29 40.54 -15.70
C ARG A 93 -4.65 41.42 -16.90
N GLN A 94 -3.85 41.36 -17.96
CA GLN A 94 -4.04 42.16 -19.18
C GLN A 94 -4.89 41.46 -20.24
N ASN A 95 -5.38 40.24 -19.98
CA ASN A 95 -6.11 39.42 -20.94
C ASN A 95 -5.36 39.22 -22.27
N ARG A 96 -4.03 39.05 -22.20
CA ARG A 96 -3.15 38.85 -23.36
C ARG A 96 -2.57 37.43 -23.35
N SER A 97 -2.76 36.72 -24.46
CA SER A 97 -2.29 35.34 -24.63
C SER A 97 -0.76 35.24 -24.75
N PHE A 98 -0.09 36.23 -25.34
CA PHE A 98 1.35 36.16 -25.57
C PHE A 98 2.17 36.05 -24.27
N PRO A 99 2.06 36.98 -23.29
CA PRO A 99 2.80 36.85 -22.02
C PRO A 99 2.41 35.58 -21.24
N LEU A 100 1.15 35.15 -21.34
CA LEU A 100 0.69 33.93 -20.70
C LEU A 100 1.43 32.69 -21.21
N PHE A 101 1.46 32.48 -22.53
CA PHE A 101 2.13 31.33 -23.12
C PHE A 101 3.65 31.45 -23.05
N SER A 102 4.22 32.65 -23.16
CA SER A 102 5.65 32.88 -22.95
C SER A 102 6.07 32.52 -21.53
N GLY A 103 5.28 32.86 -20.51
CA GLY A 103 5.57 32.50 -19.13
C GLY A 103 5.51 31.00 -18.86
N LEU A 104 4.53 30.30 -19.45
CA LEU A 104 4.44 28.84 -19.39
C LEU A 104 5.59 28.15 -20.14
N ALA A 105 6.01 28.71 -21.29
CA ALA A 105 7.17 28.24 -22.02
C ALA A 105 8.46 28.44 -21.20
N LEU A 106 8.60 29.57 -20.50
CA LEU A 106 9.73 29.82 -19.60
C LEU A 106 9.79 28.79 -18.47
N GLN A 107 8.64 28.34 -17.97
CA GLN A 107 8.58 27.26 -16.97
C GLN A 107 9.15 25.93 -17.50
N LEU A 108 8.81 25.57 -18.73
CA LEU A 108 9.34 24.38 -19.39
C LEU A 108 10.83 24.50 -19.70
N LEU A 109 11.25 25.68 -20.19
CA LEU A 109 12.66 25.96 -20.47
C LEU A 109 13.50 25.95 -19.19
N GLY A 110 13.00 26.50 -18.09
CA GLY A 110 13.65 26.41 -16.78
C GLY A 110 13.84 24.95 -16.37
N ALA A 111 12.78 24.15 -16.40
CA ALA A 111 12.90 22.72 -16.09
C ALA A 111 13.86 21.95 -17.01
N ALA A 112 13.81 22.19 -18.32
CA ALA A 112 14.71 21.57 -19.29
C ALA A 112 16.17 21.98 -19.02
N ALA A 113 16.42 23.28 -18.81
CA ALA A 113 17.73 23.80 -18.48
C ALA A 113 18.29 23.15 -17.21
N PHE A 114 17.43 22.93 -16.21
CA PHE A 114 17.80 22.22 -14.98
C PHE A 114 18.16 20.74 -15.25
N THR A 115 17.31 19.99 -15.97
CA THR A 115 17.51 18.55 -16.22
C THR A 115 18.73 18.27 -17.09
N TYR A 116 18.93 19.07 -18.14
CA TYR A 116 20.07 18.92 -19.05
C TYR A 116 21.34 19.54 -18.48
N GLY A 117 21.24 20.20 -17.32
CA GLY A 117 22.34 20.93 -16.72
C GLY A 117 22.95 21.91 -17.72
N TRP A 118 22.11 22.68 -18.44
CA TRP A 118 22.57 23.67 -19.40
C TRP A 118 23.49 24.66 -18.69
N GLY A 119 24.79 24.38 -18.75
CA GLY A 119 25.87 25.18 -18.22
C GLY A 119 26.09 26.37 -19.14
N LEU A 120 25.11 27.28 -19.18
CA LEU A 120 25.34 28.62 -19.68
C LEU A 120 26.20 29.34 -18.63
N THR A 121 27.51 29.10 -18.69
CA THR A 121 28.61 29.96 -18.18
C THR A 121 28.76 30.29 -16.68
N GLY A 122 27.94 29.76 -15.77
CA GLY A 122 28.19 29.93 -14.33
C GLY A 122 29.25 28.98 -13.76
N TYR A 123 30.02 29.46 -12.78
CA TYR A 123 30.95 28.67 -11.95
C TYR A 123 30.42 28.56 -10.52
N SER A 124 30.34 27.35 -9.95
CA SER A 124 30.49 27.17 -8.50
C SER A 124 30.88 25.75 -8.07
N ALA A 125 31.76 25.70 -7.06
CA ALA A 125 32.06 24.51 -6.26
C ALA A 125 30.94 24.19 -5.23
N THR A 126 29.92 25.05 -5.11
CA THR A 126 28.84 25.01 -4.10
C THR A 126 27.46 24.65 -4.66
N ALA A 127 27.24 24.67 -5.97
CA ALA A 127 25.94 24.31 -6.58
C ALA A 127 25.61 22.81 -6.50
N SER A 128 26.59 21.96 -6.19
CA SER A 128 26.32 20.57 -5.78
C SER A 128 25.60 20.51 -4.43
N GLN A 129 25.89 21.42 -3.49
CA GLN A 129 25.45 21.32 -2.09
C GLN A 129 24.01 21.80 -1.81
N ASN A 130 23.28 22.32 -2.79
CA ASN A 130 21.89 22.78 -2.58
C ASN A 130 21.01 22.55 -3.81
N MET A 131 21.22 21.43 -4.52
CA MET A 131 20.50 21.12 -5.76
C MET A 131 18.97 21.16 -5.56
N PHE A 132 18.50 20.74 -4.38
CA PHE A 132 17.09 20.76 -4.01
C PHE A 132 16.42 22.14 -4.07
N LEU A 133 17.15 23.25 -3.85
CA LEU A 133 16.56 24.59 -3.87
C LEU A 133 16.09 24.99 -5.27
N GLY A 134 16.90 24.73 -6.30
CA GLY A 134 16.53 25.01 -7.70
C GLY A 134 15.29 24.21 -8.14
N VAL A 135 15.27 22.92 -7.81
CA VAL A 135 14.12 22.01 -8.03
C VAL A 135 12.88 22.52 -7.28
N GLY A 136 13.07 22.98 -6.04
CA GLY A 136 12.01 23.57 -5.21
C GLY A 136 11.44 24.86 -5.82
N PHE A 137 12.27 25.74 -6.38
CA PHE A 137 11.79 26.93 -7.08
C PHE A 137 10.97 26.59 -8.32
N ILE A 138 11.38 25.61 -9.12
CA ILE A 138 10.62 25.14 -10.28
C ILE A 138 9.26 24.57 -9.82
N ALA A 139 9.24 23.81 -8.73
CA ALA A 139 8.00 23.29 -8.14
C ALA A 139 7.04 24.41 -7.71
N LEU A 140 7.53 25.35 -6.91
CA LEU A 140 6.76 26.48 -6.38
C LEU A 140 6.27 27.41 -7.49
N ALA A 141 7.11 27.70 -8.48
CA ALA A 141 6.74 28.49 -9.64
C ALA A 141 5.64 27.79 -10.47
N GLY A 142 5.74 26.48 -10.67
CA GLY A 142 4.72 25.69 -11.37
C GLY A 142 3.37 25.74 -10.66
N TRP A 143 3.36 25.57 -9.34
CA TRP A 143 2.16 25.73 -8.52
C TRP A 143 1.64 27.17 -8.50
N ALA A 144 2.51 28.19 -8.50
CA ALA A 144 2.08 29.58 -8.58
C ALA A 144 1.38 29.87 -9.92
N CYS A 145 1.94 29.41 -11.04
CA CYS A 145 1.29 29.50 -12.36
C CYS A 145 -0.07 28.80 -12.38
N GLY A 146 -0.16 27.59 -11.81
CA GLY A 146 -1.42 26.84 -11.72
C GLY A 146 -2.47 27.52 -10.84
N ALA A 147 -2.06 28.08 -9.70
CA ALA A 147 -2.93 28.83 -8.80
C ALA A 147 -3.44 30.13 -9.45
N LEU A 148 -2.59 30.84 -10.19
CA LEU A 148 -2.98 32.03 -10.95
C LEU A 148 -4.01 31.70 -12.03
N LEU A 149 -3.76 30.66 -12.84
CA LEU A 149 -4.71 30.20 -13.85
C LEU A 149 -6.06 29.81 -13.25
N ASN A 150 -6.04 29.06 -12.14
CA ASN A 150 -7.25 28.67 -11.44
C ASN A 150 -8.02 29.88 -10.87
N ARG A 151 -7.33 30.90 -10.39
CA ARG A 151 -7.95 32.10 -9.81
C ARG A 151 -8.58 33.04 -10.86
N TYR A 152 -7.89 33.26 -11.99
CA TYR A 152 -8.35 34.22 -13.01
C TYR A 152 -9.22 33.59 -14.10
N ARG A 153 -9.00 32.31 -14.44
CA ARG A 153 -9.64 31.62 -15.58
C ARG A 153 -9.91 30.13 -15.27
N PRO A 154 -10.70 29.79 -14.23
CA PRO A 154 -10.89 28.41 -13.77
C PRO A 154 -11.43 27.46 -14.84
N ASP A 155 -12.41 27.91 -15.66
CA ASP A 155 -13.08 27.04 -16.63
C ASP A 155 -12.32 26.91 -17.96
N GLN A 156 -11.64 27.98 -18.39
CA GLN A 156 -10.99 28.04 -19.69
C GLN A 156 -9.72 27.17 -19.77
N TYR A 157 -8.97 27.06 -18.67
CA TYR A 157 -7.68 26.35 -18.63
C TYR A 157 -7.67 25.19 -17.64
N LYS A 158 -8.81 24.55 -17.43
CA LYS A 158 -9.01 23.46 -16.47
C LYS A 158 -7.99 22.32 -16.60
N TRP A 159 -7.69 21.88 -17.82
CA TRP A 159 -6.70 20.82 -18.04
C TRP A 159 -5.28 21.29 -17.67
N LEU A 160 -4.91 22.51 -18.04
CA LEU A 160 -3.60 23.06 -17.77
C LEU A 160 -3.34 23.27 -16.28
N THR A 161 -4.36 23.65 -15.50
CA THR A 161 -4.23 23.73 -14.04
C THR A 161 -3.98 22.34 -13.44
N VAL A 162 -4.65 21.28 -13.90
CA VAL A 162 -4.37 19.91 -13.46
C VAL A 162 -2.92 19.50 -13.79
N VAL A 163 -2.46 19.79 -15.01
CA VAL A 163 -1.08 19.49 -15.44
C VAL A 163 -0.08 20.23 -14.56
N LEU A 164 -0.29 21.52 -14.27
CA LEU A 164 0.60 22.31 -13.41
C LEU A 164 0.58 21.86 -11.95
N ALA A 165 -0.55 21.32 -11.46
CA ALA A 165 -0.62 20.71 -10.14
C ALA A 165 0.28 19.47 -10.05
N ILE A 166 0.17 18.56 -11.02
CA ILE A 166 0.98 17.33 -11.11
C ILE A 166 2.45 17.69 -11.31
N TRP A 167 2.74 18.63 -12.22
CA TRP A 167 4.08 19.14 -12.48
C TRP A 167 4.74 19.66 -11.21
N GLY A 168 4.10 20.61 -10.51
CA GLY A 168 4.65 21.16 -9.27
C GLY A 168 4.81 20.10 -8.20
N TRP A 169 3.92 19.10 -8.14
CA TRP A 169 4.06 17.98 -7.20
C TRP A 169 5.26 17.07 -7.51
N LEU A 170 5.46 16.70 -8.77
CA LEU A 170 6.61 15.90 -9.20
C LEU A 170 7.91 16.62 -8.87
N TRP A 171 8.01 17.91 -9.21
CA TRP A 171 9.18 18.72 -8.88
C TRP A 171 9.35 18.92 -7.36
N TRP A 172 8.27 19.10 -6.60
CA TRP A 172 8.32 19.23 -5.14
C TRP A 172 8.83 17.95 -4.47
N VAL A 173 8.31 16.80 -4.90
CA VAL A 173 8.76 15.49 -4.41
C VAL A 173 10.23 15.28 -4.76
N SER A 174 10.62 15.50 -6.01
CA SER A 174 12.03 15.40 -6.44
C SER A 174 12.94 16.32 -5.62
N ALA A 175 12.51 17.54 -5.30
CA ALA A 175 13.29 18.46 -4.48
C ALA A 175 13.53 17.88 -3.08
N GLY A 176 12.48 17.36 -2.45
CA GLY A 176 12.61 16.70 -1.15
C GLY A 176 13.47 15.44 -1.18
N LEU A 177 13.32 14.60 -2.21
CA LEU A 177 14.13 13.39 -2.37
C LEU A 177 15.63 13.72 -2.55
N ILE A 178 15.96 14.72 -3.37
CA ILE A 178 17.32 15.20 -3.54
C ILE A 178 17.86 15.78 -2.23
N ALA A 179 17.07 16.58 -1.52
CA ALA A 179 17.48 17.12 -0.21
C ALA A 179 17.76 15.99 0.80
N ILE A 180 16.96 14.92 0.79
CA ILE A 180 17.14 13.77 1.65
C ILE A 180 18.41 13.00 1.29
N ASP A 181 18.69 12.81 0.00
CA ASP A 181 19.91 12.14 -0.47
C ASP A 181 21.18 12.94 -0.13
N ASP A 182 21.11 14.27 -0.26
CA ASP A 182 22.22 15.18 0.02
C ASP A 182 22.49 15.33 1.54
N LEU A 183 21.44 15.37 2.37
CA LEU A 183 21.53 15.70 3.80
C LEU A 183 21.57 14.49 4.74
N LEU A 184 21.04 13.34 4.33
CA LEU A 184 20.92 12.16 5.17
C LEU A 184 21.70 10.98 4.60
N ALA A 185 22.19 10.11 5.49
CA ALA A 185 22.84 8.87 5.06
C ALA A 185 21.85 7.96 4.31
N SER A 186 22.34 7.24 3.29
CA SER A 186 21.55 6.38 2.39
C SER A 186 20.61 5.38 3.09
N LYS A 187 20.98 4.91 4.28
CA LYS A 187 20.15 4.03 5.13
C LYS A 187 18.82 4.65 5.59
N PHE A 188 18.73 5.99 5.65
CA PHE A 188 17.51 6.72 6.02
C PHE A 188 16.66 7.11 4.81
N TYR A 189 17.19 7.00 3.59
CA TYR A 189 16.59 7.56 2.38
C TYR A 189 15.13 7.14 2.19
N ALA A 190 14.83 5.85 2.23
CA ALA A 190 13.47 5.33 2.00
C ALA A 190 12.46 5.84 3.04
N HIS A 191 12.79 5.70 4.33
CA HIS A 191 11.90 6.10 5.43
C HIS A 191 11.75 7.62 5.54
N ALA A 192 12.82 8.39 5.34
CA ALA A 192 12.76 9.85 5.31
C ALA A 192 11.91 10.34 4.14
N SER A 193 12.03 9.70 2.96
CA SER A 193 11.23 10.00 1.78
C SER A 193 9.74 9.74 2.03
N LEU A 194 9.40 8.61 2.64
CA LEU A 194 8.03 8.27 3.01
C LEU A 194 7.43 9.33 3.96
N ALA A 195 8.16 9.70 5.02
CA ALA A 195 7.73 10.71 5.98
C ALA A 195 7.54 12.09 5.32
N PHE A 196 8.49 12.51 4.47
CA PHE A 196 8.42 13.77 3.74
C PHE A 196 7.19 13.84 2.81
N ILE A 197 6.92 12.78 2.05
CA ILE A 197 5.76 12.70 1.15
C ILE A 197 4.46 12.64 1.96
N ALA A 198 4.44 11.93 3.10
CA ALA A 198 3.28 11.87 3.99
C ALA A 198 2.91 13.25 4.55
N ILE A 199 3.90 13.98 5.09
CA ILE A 199 3.70 15.33 5.62
C ILE A 199 3.26 16.28 4.50
N SER A 200 3.95 16.25 3.35
CA SER A 200 3.58 17.04 2.18
C SER A 200 2.13 16.78 1.75
N SER A 201 1.69 15.52 1.80
CA SER A 201 0.33 15.12 1.43
C SER A 201 -0.75 15.66 2.37
N VAL A 202 -0.44 15.85 3.67
CA VAL A 202 -1.36 16.48 4.63
C VAL A 202 -1.44 18.00 4.43
N LEU A 203 -0.35 18.62 3.95
CA LEU A 203 -0.31 20.07 3.68
C LEU A 203 -1.10 20.45 2.42
N LEU A 204 -1.17 19.56 1.42
CA LEU A 204 -1.83 19.84 0.14
C LEU A 204 -3.31 20.31 0.26
N PRO A 205 -4.17 19.68 1.09
CA PRO A 205 -5.53 20.19 1.32
C PRO A 205 -5.58 21.57 1.99
N LEU A 206 -4.62 21.90 2.86
CA LEU A 206 -4.54 23.21 3.50
C LEU A 206 -4.19 24.29 2.46
N LEU A 207 -3.21 24.01 1.59
CA LEU A 207 -2.85 24.88 0.47
C LEU A 207 -4.00 25.00 -0.53
N SER A 208 -4.68 23.90 -0.83
CA SER A 208 -5.85 23.86 -1.70
C SER A 208 -6.95 24.82 -1.24
N LYS A 209 -7.27 24.83 0.08
CA LYS A 209 -8.23 25.77 0.67
C LYS A 209 -7.74 27.22 0.61
N ARG A 210 -6.47 27.47 0.98
CA ARG A 210 -5.90 28.83 0.99
C ARG A 210 -5.82 29.46 -0.41
N MET A 211 -5.53 28.66 -1.43
CA MET A 211 -5.40 29.11 -2.82
C MET A 211 -6.71 28.97 -3.63
N GLN A 212 -7.79 28.49 -3.01
CA GLN A 212 -9.06 28.17 -3.70
C GLN A 212 -8.88 27.24 -4.91
N TRP A 213 -7.90 26.33 -4.84
CA TRP A 213 -7.49 25.47 -5.95
C TRP A 213 -7.73 24.00 -5.62
N PRO A 214 -8.91 23.44 -6.00
CA PRO A 214 -9.37 22.13 -5.50
C PRO A 214 -8.53 20.95 -6.01
N TYR A 215 -7.77 21.12 -7.10
CA TYR A 215 -6.96 20.05 -7.67
C TYR A 215 -5.76 19.65 -6.81
N LEU A 216 -5.21 20.58 -6.01
CA LEU A 216 -4.10 20.28 -5.10
C LEU A 216 -4.46 19.24 -4.05
N ALA A 217 -5.67 19.31 -3.47
CA ALA A 217 -6.10 18.34 -2.47
C ALA A 217 -6.14 16.91 -3.02
N LYS A 218 -6.49 16.73 -4.30
CA LYS A 218 -6.57 15.41 -4.95
C LYS A 218 -5.21 14.73 -5.10
N LEU A 219 -4.12 15.48 -5.14
CA LEU A 219 -2.76 14.90 -5.22
C LEU A 219 -2.38 14.13 -3.96
N SER A 220 -3.03 14.39 -2.83
CA SER A 220 -2.87 13.59 -1.60
C SER A 220 -3.22 12.11 -1.80
N LEU A 221 -3.97 11.76 -2.86
CA LEU A 221 -4.23 10.37 -3.26
C LEU A 221 -2.93 9.61 -3.62
N LEU A 222 -1.89 10.31 -4.06
CA LEU A 222 -0.60 9.72 -4.44
C LEU A 222 0.20 9.21 -3.24
N LEU A 223 -0.20 9.54 -2.00
CA LEU A 223 0.41 8.95 -0.81
C LEU A 223 0.22 7.43 -0.77
N LEU A 224 -0.94 6.92 -1.20
CA LEU A 224 -1.24 5.48 -1.18
C LEU A 224 -0.30 4.65 -2.08
N PRO A 225 -0.11 4.97 -3.37
CA PRO A 225 0.86 4.25 -4.20
C PRO A 225 2.30 4.43 -3.72
N VAL A 226 2.67 5.56 -3.13
CA VAL A 226 4.00 5.73 -2.52
C VAL A 226 4.20 4.79 -1.33
N MET A 227 3.19 4.66 -0.46
CA MET A 227 3.21 3.67 0.63
C MET A 227 3.33 2.25 0.07
N ALA A 228 2.57 1.90 -0.98
CA ALA A 228 2.65 0.58 -1.61
C ALA A 228 4.04 0.30 -2.21
N LEU A 229 4.63 1.27 -2.93
CA LEU A 229 5.98 1.14 -3.48
C LEU A 229 7.04 0.98 -2.38
N THR A 230 6.88 1.69 -1.26
CA THR A 230 7.79 1.57 -0.12
C THR A 230 7.68 0.18 0.52
N ALA A 231 6.47 -0.33 0.73
CA ALA A 231 6.26 -1.69 1.23
C ALA A 231 6.84 -2.75 0.27
N CYS A 232 6.65 -2.60 -1.05
CA CYS A 232 7.24 -3.49 -2.05
C CYS A 232 8.78 -3.44 -2.03
N TYR A 233 9.38 -2.25 -1.85
CA TYR A 233 10.83 -2.11 -1.70
C TYR A 233 11.33 -2.82 -0.44
N GLU A 234 10.61 -2.68 0.67
CA GLU A 234 10.95 -3.32 1.95
C GLU A 234 10.79 -4.84 1.92
N MET A 235 9.83 -5.38 1.14
CA MET A 235 9.75 -6.83 0.91
C MET A 235 11.04 -7.42 0.33
N LEU A 236 11.82 -6.62 -0.42
CA LEU A 236 13.09 -7.04 -1.02
C LEU A 236 14.31 -6.86 -0.09
N LYS A 237 14.23 -5.96 0.90
CA LYS A 237 15.36 -5.58 1.77
C LYS A 237 15.14 -5.76 3.28
N THR A 238 13.99 -6.31 3.65
CA THR A 238 13.61 -6.89 4.95
C THR A 238 13.95 -6.08 6.20
N GLN A 239 13.42 -4.85 6.35
CA GLN A 239 13.17 -4.26 7.69
C GLN A 239 12.35 -2.95 7.63
N PRO A 240 11.01 -2.98 7.84
CA PRO A 240 10.18 -1.78 7.83
C PRO A 240 10.43 -0.80 8.97
N PHE A 241 10.77 -1.25 10.19
CA PHE A 241 10.97 -0.34 11.33
C PHE A 241 12.41 0.10 11.56
N ALA A 242 13.34 -0.32 10.69
CA ALA A 242 14.74 0.12 10.77
C ALA A 242 14.85 1.64 10.61
N HIS A 243 15.90 2.25 11.16
CA HIS A 243 16.30 3.60 10.76
C HIS A 243 15.16 4.64 10.81
N TYR A 244 14.40 4.68 11.91
CA TYR A 244 13.19 5.50 12.10
C TYR A 244 11.99 5.12 11.22
N GLY A 245 12.01 3.97 10.56
CA GLY A 245 10.92 3.46 9.75
C GLY A 245 9.61 3.31 10.50
N ALA A 246 9.64 2.93 11.79
CA ALA A 246 8.44 2.91 12.64
C ALA A 246 7.76 4.28 12.73
N LEU A 247 8.55 5.35 12.86
CA LEU A 247 8.05 6.72 12.89
C LEU A 247 7.53 7.13 11.51
N SER A 248 8.27 6.83 10.44
CA SER A 248 7.86 7.16 9.07
C SER A 248 6.57 6.47 8.65
N TRP A 249 6.43 5.16 8.94
CA TRP A 249 5.20 4.41 8.72
C TRP A 249 4.06 4.93 9.60
N GLY A 250 4.33 5.22 10.89
CA GLY A 250 3.36 5.84 11.79
C GLY A 250 2.82 7.16 11.26
N VAL A 251 3.70 8.04 10.78
CA VAL A 251 3.34 9.31 10.14
C VAL A 251 2.56 9.08 8.85
N ALA A 252 2.95 8.13 8.01
CA ALA A 252 2.25 7.82 6.76
C ALA A 252 0.83 7.29 6.99
N PHE A 253 0.65 6.34 7.92
CA PHE A 253 -0.67 5.84 8.30
C PHE A 253 -1.52 6.94 8.92
N ALA A 254 -0.97 7.72 9.86
CA ALA A 254 -1.68 8.83 10.49
C ALA A 254 -2.12 9.88 9.46
N ALA A 255 -1.21 10.28 8.56
CA ALA A 255 -1.48 11.21 7.46
C ALA A 255 -2.63 10.70 6.58
N TYR A 256 -2.58 9.45 6.13
CA TYR A 256 -3.60 8.89 5.26
C TYR A 256 -4.96 8.77 5.96
N ILE A 257 -4.98 8.33 7.22
CA ILE A 257 -6.21 8.26 8.04
C ILE A 257 -6.80 9.66 8.26
N MET A 258 -5.98 10.68 8.52
CA MET A 258 -6.43 12.07 8.63
C MET A 258 -7.05 12.56 7.33
N LEU A 259 -6.42 12.28 6.18
CA LEU A 259 -6.94 12.64 4.85
C LEU A 259 -8.29 11.96 4.56
N LEU A 260 -8.46 10.71 4.97
CA LEU A 260 -9.73 9.98 4.90
C LEU A 260 -10.81 10.60 5.81
N LYS A 261 -10.47 10.93 7.06
CA LYS A 261 -11.41 11.55 8.02
C LYS A 261 -11.88 12.94 7.57
N GLN A 262 -11.01 13.70 6.92
CA GLN A 262 -11.32 15.04 6.40
C GLN A 262 -12.08 15.02 5.06
N ASN A 263 -12.42 13.85 4.51
CA ASN A 263 -13.04 13.67 3.19
C ASN A 263 -12.26 14.32 2.03
N ASN A 264 -10.93 14.45 2.18
CA ASN A 264 -10.06 14.92 1.10
C ASN A 264 -9.78 13.84 0.03
N ILE A 265 -10.07 12.59 0.37
CA ILE A 265 -9.93 11.40 -0.46
C ILE A 265 -11.33 10.88 -0.84
N ILE A 266 -11.48 10.39 -2.07
CA ILE A 266 -12.73 9.83 -2.58
C ILE A 266 -13.19 8.67 -1.68
N SER A 267 -14.47 8.65 -1.29
CA SER A 267 -15.05 7.73 -0.30
C SER A 267 -15.15 6.25 -0.75
N GLY A 268 -14.56 5.89 -1.88
CA GLY A 268 -14.62 4.55 -2.46
C GLY A 268 -13.71 3.53 -1.76
N ALA A 269 -14.10 2.26 -1.80
CA ALA A 269 -13.33 1.16 -1.21
C ALA A 269 -11.92 1.02 -1.79
N LEU A 270 -11.75 1.35 -3.08
CA LEU A 270 -10.47 1.33 -3.78
C LEU A 270 -9.39 2.19 -3.09
N PHE A 271 -9.78 3.26 -2.38
CA PHE A 271 -8.86 4.17 -1.70
C PHE A 271 -8.80 3.94 -0.17
N ARG A 272 -9.46 2.90 0.34
CA ARG A 272 -9.45 2.58 1.79
C ARG A 272 -8.92 1.18 2.05
N ALA A 273 -9.33 0.22 1.22
CA ALA A 273 -8.92 -1.17 1.35
C ALA A 273 -7.40 -1.39 1.29
N PRO A 274 -6.65 -0.76 0.35
CA PRO A 274 -5.23 -1.01 0.26
C PRO A 274 -4.43 -0.55 1.48
N LEU A 275 -4.95 0.40 2.26
CA LEU A 275 -4.31 0.83 3.52
C LEU A 275 -4.13 -0.36 4.48
N LEU A 276 -5.13 -1.23 4.55
CA LEU A 276 -5.11 -2.40 5.42
C LEU A 276 -4.17 -3.48 4.92
N TRP A 277 -4.05 -3.64 3.60
CA TRP A 277 -3.12 -4.59 2.99
C TRP A 277 -1.68 -4.14 3.20
N ILE A 278 -1.42 -2.84 3.03
CA ILE A 278 -0.11 -2.25 3.34
C ILE A 278 0.22 -2.42 4.82
N ALA A 279 -0.73 -2.15 5.73
CA ALA A 279 -0.53 -2.39 7.16
C ALA A 279 -0.26 -3.86 7.48
N ALA A 280 -0.94 -4.79 6.80
CA ALA A 280 -0.72 -6.22 6.95
C ALA A 280 0.70 -6.62 6.49
N ILE A 281 1.14 -6.14 5.34
CA ILE A 281 2.47 -6.42 4.78
C ILE A 281 3.55 -5.86 5.70
N VAL A 282 3.46 -4.58 6.07
CA VAL A 282 4.45 -3.92 6.94
C VAL A 282 4.53 -4.61 8.30
N GLY A 283 3.39 -4.93 8.91
CA GLY A 283 3.36 -5.64 10.19
C GLY A 283 3.90 -7.07 10.10
N ALA A 284 3.61 -7.79 9.00
CA ALA A 284 4.12 -9.14 8.78
C ALA A 284 5.64 -9.14 8.57
N LEU A 285 6.17 -8.22 7.76
CA LEU A 285 7.61 -8.07 7.54
C LEU A 285 8.36 -7.69 8.82
N GLU A 286 7.78 -6.82 9.64
CA GLU A 286 8.38 -6.45 10.92
C GLU A 286 8.37 -7.62 11.91
N TRP A 287 7.23 -8.33 12.02
CA TRP A 287 7.14 -9.54 12.84
C TRP A 287 8.21 -10.56 12.45
N GLN A 288 8.33 -10.79 11.14
CA GLN A 288 9.31 -11.68 10.55
C GLN A 288 10.74 -11.32 10.94
N TYR A 289 11.09 -10.03 10.79
CA TYR A 289 12.42 -9.53 11.13
C TYR A 289 12.72 -9.70 12.62
N GLN A 290 11.80 -9.28 13.50
CA GLN A 290 11.99 -9.32 14.95
C GLN A 290 12.18 -10.76 15.44
N LEU A 291 11.33 -11.70 15.01
CA LEU A 291 11.43 -13.08 15.47
C LEU A 291 12.64 -13.83 14.91
N GLN A 292 13.09 -13.48 13.70
CA GLN A 292 14.34 -14.00 13.17
C GLN A 292 15.53 -13.57 14.03
N HIS A 293 15.51 -12.38 14.62
CA HIS A 293 16.58 -11.90 15.50
C HIS A 293 16.47 -12.43 16.93
N THR A 294 15.27 -12.58 17.49
CA THR A 294 15.09 -12.98 18.90
C THR A 294 15.10 -14.47 19.13
N VAL A 295 14.50 -15.25 18.22
CA VAL A 295 14.31 -16.71 18.39
C VAL A 295 15.08 -17.50 17.35
N GLY A 296 15.49 -16.87 16.24
CA GLY A 296 16.29 -17.51 15.20
C GLY A 296 15.44 -18.36 14.25
N THR A 297 15.56 -19.68 14.36
CA THR A 297 14.98 -20.64 13.40
C THR A 297 13.63 -21.20 13.84
N GLY A 298 12.79 -21.54 12.86
CA GLY A 298 11.51 -22.22 13.09
C GLY A 298 10.30 -21.45 12.59
N VAL A 299 9.13 -21.96 12.93
CA VAL A 299 7.83 -21.53 12.40
C VAL A 299 7.40 -20.14 12.88
N TRP A 300 8.06 -19.59 13.89
CA TRP A 300 7.81 -18.28 14.48
C TRP A 300 7.72 -17.15 13.45
N HIS A 301 8.67 -17.13 12.52
CA HIS A 301 8.74 -16.16 11.44
C HIS A 301 7.51 -16.26 10.52
N ASP A 302 7.09 -17.48 10.16
CA ASP A 302 6.01 -17.71 9.21
C ASP A 302 4.62 -17.43 9.79
N ILE A 303 4.46 -17.54 11.12
CA ILE A 303 3.20 -17.26 11.84
C ILE A 303 2.76 -15.80 11.67
N GLY A 304 3.71 -14.87 11.50
CA GLY A 304 3.43 -13.43 11.33
C GLY A 304 2.54 -13.11 10.15
N TRP A 305 2.72 -13.86 9.06
CA TRP A 305 1.88 -13.73 7.86
C TRP A 305 0.41 -14.00 8.15
N ALA A 306 0.07 -14.80 9.15
CA ALA A 306 -1.33 -15.02 9.52
C ALA A 306 -1.78 -14.09 10.63
N VAL A 307 -1.01 -13.99 11.71
CA VAL A 307 -1.43 -13.29 12.93
C VAL A 307 -1.73 -11.83 12.66
N ILE A 308 -0.89 -11.15 11.88
CA ILE A 308 -1.08 -9.73 11.57
C ILE A 308 -2.37 -9.49 10.77
N PRO A 309 -2.62 -10.16 9.62
CA PRO A 309 -3.92 -10.08 8.95
C PRO A 309 -5.10 -10.46 9.84
N MET A 310 -4.97 -11.51 10.67
CA MET A 310 -6.04 -11.95 11.57
C MET A 310 -6.44 -10.86 12.57
N VAL A 311 -5.46 -10.19 13.20
CA VAL A 311 -5.70 -9.07 14.12
C VAL A 311 -6.38 -7.91 13.40
N LEU A 312 -5.94 -7.58 12.18
CA LEU A 312 -6.56 -6.52 11.38
C LEU A 312 -8.00 -6.86 11.00
N ILE A 313 -8.25 -8.07 10.49
CA ILE A 313 -9.61 -8.56 10.16
C ILE A 313 -10.50 -8.51 11.40
N ALA A 314 -10.02 -9.01 12.54
CA ALA A 314 -10.77 -9.01 13.79
C ALA A 314 -11.09 -7.58 14.27
N GLY A 315 -10.11 -6.68 14.25
CA GLY A 315 -10.27 -5.29 14.67
C GLY A 315 -11.25 -4.50 13.80
N ILE A 316 -11.18 -4.66 12.47
CA ILE A 316 -12.13 -4.03 11.53
C ILE A 316 -13.52 -4.62 11.71
N SER A 317 -13.63 -5.95 11.79
CA SER A 317 -14.92 -6.62 11.98
C SER A 317 -15.55 -6.16 13.29
N TYR A 318 -14.80 -6.13 14.38
CA TYR A 318 -15.27 -5.60 15.66
C TYR A 318 -15.73 -4.15 15.52
N TRP A 319 -14.93 -3.26 14.91
CA TRP A 319 -15.31 -1.86 14.73
C TRP A 319 -16.58 -1.69 13.88
N GLN A 320 -16.76 -2.51 12.84
CA GLN A 320 -17.93 -2.48 11.97
C GLN A 320 -19.22 -2.95 12.68
N PHE A 321 -19.12 -3.96 13.54
CA PHE A 321 -20.26 -4.63 14.18
C PHE A 321 -20.50 -4.26 15.64
N SER A 322 -19.56 -3.60 16.33
CA SER A 322 -19.72 -3.14 17.71
C SER A 322 -20.81 -2.05 17.86
N GLY A 323 -21.14 -1.35 16.77
CA GLY A 323 -22.29 -0.45 16.74
C GLY A 323 -23.58 -1.21 16.44
N ASN A 324 -24.39 -1.46 17.47
CA ASN A 324 -25.72 -2.08 17.44
C ASN A 324 -26.80 -1.27 16.67
N LYS A 325 -26.40 -0.45 15.70
CA LYS A 325 -27.30 0.31 14.84
C LYS A 325 -27.68 -0.57 13.65
N PRO A 326 -28.94 -1.02 13.54
CA PRO A 326 -29.41 -1.73 12.37
C PRO A 326 -29.15 -0.88 11.13
N LEU A 327 -28.82 -1.55 10.02
CA LEU A 327 -28.50 -0.96 8.71
C LEU A 327 -29.73 -0.33 8.03
N THR A 328 -30.67 0.20 8.79
CA THR A 328 -31.88 0.84 8.28
C THR A 328 -31.55 2.27 7.85
N GLU A 329 -31.56 2.45 6.53
CA GLU A 329 -31.99 3.65 5.81
C GLU A 329 -31.52 5.02 6.34
N GLU A 330 -30.29 5.41 5.98
CA GLU A 330 -29.99 6.77 5.45
C GLU A 330 -28.51 6.84 4.97
N THR A 331 -28.30 6.39 3.73
CA THR A 331 -27.48 6.97 2.65
C THR A 331 -26.06 7.53 2.86
N LYS A 332 -25.40 7.36 4.02
CA LYS A 332 -23.94 7.62 4.19
C LYS A 332 -23.17 6.46 4.83
N HIS A 333 -23.85 5.55 5.51
CA HIS A 333 -23.22 4.42 6.21
C HIS A 333 -22.99 3.17 5.32
N THR A 334 -23.64 3.07 4.17
CA THR A 334 -23.56 1.89 3.28
C THR A 334 -22.20 1.77 2.60
N GLN A 335 -21.66 2.84 1.99
CA GLN A 335 -20.28 2.83 1.44
C GLN A 335 -19.21 2.66 2.54
N ALA A 336 -19.45 3.23 3.74
CA ALA A 336 -18.52 3.17 4.86
C ALA A 336 -18.43 1.77 5.52
N ARG A 337 -19.39 0.88 5.29
CA ARG A 337 -19.33 -0.52 5.74
C ARG A 337 -18.92 -1.48 4.62
N ILE A 338 -19.32 -1.21 3.37
CA ILE A 338 -18.94 -2.01 2.19
C ILE A 338 -17.41 -2.07 2.00
N TRP A 339 -16.68 -0.97 2.24
CA TRP A 339 -15.23 -1.00 2.03
C TRP A 339 -14.49 -1.97 2.96
N GLY A 340 -14.95 -2.15 4.21
CA GLY A 340 -14.28 -3.06 5.14
C GLY A 340 -14.46 -4.52 4.74
N TRP A 341 -15.58 -4.89 4.12
CA TRP A 341 -15.75 -6.20 3.49
C TRP A 341 -14.78 -6.39 2.32
N ILE A 342 -14.72 -5.42 1.41
CA ILE A 342 -13.81 -5.44 0.26
C ILE A 342 -12.35 -5.49 0.72
N ALA A 343 -12.02 -4.83 1.83
CA ALA A 343 -10.68 -4.84 2.38
C ALA A 343 -10.31 -6.13 3.09
N CYS A 344 -11.23 -6.71 3.88
CA CYS A 344 -10.99 -7.95 4.61
C CYS A 344 -11.00 -9.17 3.68
N ALA A 345 -11.76 -9.17 2.57
CA ALA A 345 -11.91 -10.35 1.72
C ALA A 345 -10.57 -10.90 1.16
N PRO A 346 -9.67 -10.08 0.57
CA PRO A 346 -8.35 -10.56 0.15
C PRO A 346 -7.50 -11.07 1.31
N LEU A 347 -7.58 -10.44 2.48
CA LEU A 347 -6.86 -10.87 3.67
C LEU A 347 -7.36 -12.22 4.19
N VAL A 348 -8.68 -12.45 4.19
CA VAL A 348 -9.27 -13.74 4.58
C VAL A 348 -8.88 -14.83 3.59
N LEU A 349 -8.94 -14.56 2.28
CA LEU A 349 -8.47 -15.50 1.26
C LEU A 349 -6.99 -15.83 1.44
N PHE A 350 -6.17 -14.83 1.74
CA PHE A 350 -4.75 -15.02 2.05
C PHE A 350 -4.55 -15.87 3.31
N VAL A 351 -5.29 -15.61 4.39
CA VAL A 351 -5.23 -16.40 5.63
C VAL A 351 -5.65 -17.85 5.39
N ILE A 352 -6.69 -18.10 4.59
CA ILE A 352 -7.11 -19.46 4.21
C ILE A 352 -6.01 -20.14 3.38
N PHE A 353 -5.43 -19.44 2.41
CA PHE A 353 -4.33 -19.96 1.61
C PHE A 353 -3.12 -20.31 2.48
N TRP A 354 -2.68 -19.37 3.35
CA TRP A 354 -1.60 -19.58 4.30
C TRP A 354 -1.89 -20.75 5.23
N PHE A 355 -3.12 -20.86 5.74
CA PHE A 355 -3.56 -21.96 6.60
C PHE A 355 -3.39 -23.31 5.91
N MET A 356 -3.83 -23.43 4.66
CA MET A 356 -3.71 -24.67 3.89
C MET A 356 -2.24 -24.99 3.60
N PHE A 357 -1.47 -23.97 3.20
CA PHE A 357 -0.06 -24.11 2.89
C PHE A 357 0.74 -24.59 4.11
N MET A 358 0.58 -23.93 5.26
CA MET A 358 1.30 -24.25 6.49
C MET A 358 0.89 -25.58 7.09
N SER A 359 -0.40 -25.95 6.98
CA SER A 359 -0.88 -27.24 7.48
C SER A 359 -0.21 -28.42 6.77
N LEU A 360 0.16 -28.26 5.49
CA LEU A 360 0.77 -29.30 4.66
C LEU A 360 2.30 -29.24 4.60
N ASN A 361 2.90 -28.05 4.71
CA ASN A 361 4.33 -27.85 4.43
C ASN A 361 5.17 -27.49 5.66
N SER A 362 4.55 -27.17 6.80
CA SER A 362 5.30 -26.83 8.02
C SER A 362 5.27 -27.95 9.05
N SER A 363 6.46 -28.38 9.48
CA SER A 363 6.61 -29.35 10.58
C SER A 363 6.20 -28.77 11.94
N GLY A 364 5.90 -27.47 12.05
CA GLY A 364 5.55 -26.82 13.30
C GLY A 364 6.72 -26.73 14.29
N ASN A 365 7.96 -26.88 13.82
CA ASN A 365 9.14 -26.70 14.67
C ASN A 365 9.18 -25.26 15.20
N ALA A 366 8.96 -25.11 16.51
CA ALA A 366 8.88 -23.83 17.20
C ALA A 366 10.00 -23.69 18.24
N ALA A 367 11.21 -24.16 17.91
CA ALA A 367 12.40 -24.00 18.75
C ALA A 367 12.49 -22.57 19.34
N PRO A 368 12.85 -22.41 20.63
CA PRO A 368 13.28 -23.44 21.57
C PRO A 368 12.13 -24.26 22.21
N LEU A 369 10.86 -23.97 21.90
CA LEU A 369 9.75 -24.71 22.50
C LEU A 369 9.63 -26.12 21.91
N PRO A 370 9.37 -27.15 22.74
CA PRO A 370 9.09 -28.49 22.26
C PRO A 370 7.74 -28.54 21.53
N TYR A 371 7.60 -29.47 20.60
CA TYR A 371 6.32 -29.69 19.94
C TYR A 371 5.34 -30.41 20.87
N LEU A 372 4.30 -29.69 21.28
CA LEU A 372 3.12 -30.24 21.96
C LEU A 372 1.90 -30.03 21.05
N PRO A 373 1.16 -31.09 20.68
CA PRO A 373 -0.03 -30.96 19.84
C PRO A 373 -1.03 -29.97 20.44
N LEU A 374 -1.72 -29.18 19.61
CA LEU A 374 -2.72 -28.15 19.98
C LEU A 374 -2.18 -26.93 20.72
N ILE A 375 -1.08 -27.05 21.46
CA ILE A 375 -0.43 -25.97 22.21
C ILE A 375 0.72 -25.35 21.41
N ASN A 376 1.22 -26.06 20.40
CA ASN A 376 2.25 -25.55 19.52
C ASN A 376 1.82 -24.20 18.91
N PRO A 377 2.73 -23.19 18.81
CA PRO A 377 2.40 -21.87 18.28
C PRO A 377 1.74 -21.90 16.89
N LEU A 378 2.16 -22.82 16.02
CA LEU A 378 1.54 -22.99 14.70
C LEU A 378 0.12 -23.52 14.83
N ASP A 379 -0.10 -24.55 15.65
CA ASP A 379 -1.43 -25.14 15.85
C ASP A 379 -2.42 -24.11 16.43
N ILE A 380 -1.98 -23.28 17.38
CA ILE A 380 -2.78 -22.18 17.94
C ILE A 380 -3.11 -21.16 16.85
N ALA A 381 -2.14 -20.78 16.03
CA ALA A 381 -2.36 -19.84 14.93
C ALA A 381 -3.34 -20.39 13.89
N LEU A 382 -3.25 -21.68 13.54
CA LEU A 382 -4.18 -22.35 12.62
C LEU A 382 -5.59 -22.47 13.23
N LEU A 383 -5.71 -22.83 14.51
CA LEU A 383 -6.99 -22.83 15.23
C LEU A 383 -7.62 -21.44 15.24
N GLY A 384 -6.82 -20.40 15.52
CA GLY A 384 -7.25 -19.01 15.46
C GLY A 384 -7.75 -18.61 14.07
N ALA A 385 -7.03 -19.00 13.01
CA ALA A 385 -7.43 -18.73 11.63
C ALA A 385 -8.75 -19.42 11.26
N LEU A 386 -8.95 -20.67 11.67
CA LEU A 386 -10.20 -21.40 11.47
C LEU A 386 -11.36 -20.71 12.21
N LEU A 387 -11.18 -20.37 13.49
CA LEU A 387 -12.19 -19.71 14.30
C LEU A 387 -12.55 -18.33 13.73
N LEU A 388 -11.55 -17.52 13.40
CA LEU A 388 -11.76 -16.21 12.79
C LEU A 388 -12.52 -16.33 11.47
N SER A 389 -12.15 -17.29 10.62
CA SER A 389 -12.84 -17.54 9.35
C SER A 389 -14.32 -17.89 9.56
N ILE A 390 -14.62 -18.76 10.53
CA ILE A 390 -16.00 -19.12 10.89
C ILE A 390 -16.77 -17.89 11.41
N ILE A 391 -16.17 -17.13 12.32
CA ILE A 391 -16.79 -15.93 12.91
C ILE A 391 -17.08 -14.91 11.81
N TRP A 392 -16.08 -14.58 10.99
CA TRP A 392 -16.20 -13.61 9.92
C TRP A 392 -17.24 -14.04 8.87
N GLN A 393 -17.24 -15.31 8.46
CA GLN A 393 -18.23 -15.85 7.53
C GLN A 393 -19.65 -15.78 8.10
N ARG A 394 -19.87 -16.07 9.40
CA ARG A 394 -21.18 -15.93 10.03
C ARG A 394 -21.70 -14.49 10.01
N TYR A 395 -20.82 -13.51 10.22
CA TYR A 395 -21.19 -12.10 10.13
C TYR A 395 -21.52 -11.67 8.68
N ILE A 396 -20.80 -12.19 7.67
CA ILE A 396 -21.09 -11.92 6.25
C ILE A 396 -22.38 -12.58 5.79
N ALA A 397 -22.58 -13.83 6.19
CA ALA A 397 -23.68 -14.67 5.74
C ALA A 397 -25.05 -14.05 6.03
N GLN A 398 -25.16 -13.16 7.03
CA GLN A 398 -26.36 -12.36 7.29
C GLN A 398 -26.74 -11.40 6.14
N HIS A 399 -25.80 -11.11 5.23
CA HIS A 399 -25.95 -10.14 4.16
C HIS A 399 -25.85 -10.79 2.76
N PHE A 400 -25.39 -12.04 2.66
CA PHE A 400 -25.19 -12.75 1.40
C PHE A 400 -25.59 -14.23 1.50
N ASP A 401 -26.75 -14.56 0.92
CA ASP A 401 -27.32 -15.92 0.98
C ASP A 401 -26.42 -17.01 0.39
N GLN A 402 -25.63 -16.72 -0.65
CA GLN A 402 -24.74 -17.73 -1.26
C GLN A 402 -23.58 -18.14 -0.32
N LEU A 403 -23.07 -17.21 0.50
CA LEU A 403 -21.99 -17.49 1.45
C LEU A 403 -22.44 -18.39 2.62
N THR A 404 -23.73 -18.39 2.95
CA THR A 404 -24.29 -19.27 4.00
C THR A 404 -24.09 -20.76 3.67
N LYS A 405 -24.10 -21.13 2.38
CA LYS A 405 -23.97 -22.53 1.93
C LYS A 405 -22.52 -22.99 1.83
N ILE A 406 -21.62 -22.09 1.41
CA ILE A 406 -20.20 -22.41 1.17
C ILE A 406 -19.38 -22.38 2.46
N ALA A 407 -19.72 -21.49 3.40
CA ALA A 407 -19.02 -21.33 4.68
C ALA A 407 -18.81 -22.64 5.47
N PRO A 408 -19.84 -23.49 5.73
CA PRO A 408 -19.63 -24.73 6.47
C PRO A 408 -18.74 -25.74 5.72
N ILE A 409 -18.74 -25.71 4.38
CA ILE A 409 -17.89 -26.58 3.55
C ILE A 409 -16.44 -26.17 3.71
N VAL A 410 -16.13 -24.88 3.56
CA VAL A 410 -14.77 -24.35 3.72
C VAL A 410 -14.25 -24.61 5.13
N ALA A 411 -15.06 -24.34 6.16
CA ALA A 411 -14.70 -24.61 7.54
C ALA A 411 -14.48 -26.12 7.81
N GLY A 412 -15.28 -26.99 7.19
CA GLY A 412 -15.12 -28.44 7.27
C GLY A 412 -13.82 -28.92 6.63
N ILE A 413 -13.48 -28.42 5.43
CA ILE A 413 -12.21 -28.71 4.75
C ILE A 413 -11.04 -28.23 5.62
N MET A 414 -11.08 -26.98 6.08
CA MET A 414 -10.02 -26.43 6.94
C MET A 414 -9.87 -27.25 8.23
N GLY A 415 -10.96 -27.57 8.91
CA GLY A 415 -10.95 -28.39 10.12
C GLY A 415 -10.37 -29.79 9.90
N PHE A 416 -10.73 -30.44 8.79
CA PHE A 416 -10.17 -31.74 8.42
C PHE A 416 -8.66 -31.63 8.11
N THR A 417 -8.25 -30.61 7.35
CA THR A 417 -6.83 -30.36 7.06
C THR A 417 -6.02 -30.09 8.33
N LEU A 418 -6.58 -29.34 9.29
CA LEU A 418 -5.94 -29.08 10.57
C LEU A 418 -5.73 -30.36 11.38
N LEU A 419 -6.76 -31.21 11.49
CA LEU A 419 -6.65 -32.50 12.20
C LEU A 419 -5.56 -33.38 11.60
N ASN A 420 -5.50 -33.49 10.27
CA ASN A 420 -4.47 -34.26 9.59
C ASN A 420 -3.08 -33.63 9.76
N GLY A 421 -2.97 -32.30 9.70
CA GLY A 421 -1.70 -31.59 9.92
C GLY A 421 -1.16 -31.79 11.34
N ILE A 422 -2.02 -31.68 12.36
CA ILE A 422 -1.64 -31.93 13.76
C ILE A 422 -1.18 -33.38 13.92
N LEU A 423 -1.90 -34.34 13.34
CA LEU A 423 -1.50 -35.75 13.39
C LEU A 423 -0.11 -35.96 12.79
N LEU A 424 0.14 -35.44 11.58
CA LEU A 424 1.42 -35.56 10.90
C LEU A 424 2.56 -34.92 11.70
N ARG A 425 2.36 -33.71 12.23
CA ARG A 425 3.37 -33.05 13.08
C ARG A 425 3.62 -33.83 14.36
N THR A 426 2.58 -34.40 14.97
CA THR A 426 2.71 -35.24 16.17
C THR A 426 3.54 -36.48 15.89
N LEU A 427 3.25 -37.22 14.82
CA LEU A 427 4.05 -38.38 14.42
C LEU A 427 5.49 -38.00 14.08
N HIS A 428 5.69 -36.87 13.41
CA HIS A 428 7.02 -36.39 13.06
C HIS A 428 7.88 -36.11 14.30
N HIS A 429 7.34 -35.39 15.29
CA HIS A 429 8.11 -34.99 16.47
C HIS A 429 8.21 -36.09 17.53
N TRP A 430 7.19 -36.94 17.69
CA TRP A 430 7.13 -37.94 18.77
C TRP A 430 7.55 -39.34 18.33
N VAL A 431 7.37 -39.67 17.05
CA VAL A 431 7.67 -41.00 16.49
C VAL A 431 8.84 -40.94 15.50
N GLY A 432 9.21 -39.74 15.00
CA GLY A 432 10.31 -39.57 14.05
C GLY A 432 9.92 -39.88 12.60
N THR A 433 8.63 -39.89 12.26
CA THR A 433 8.17 -40.15 10.88
C THR A 433 8.58 -39.01 9.95
N PRO A 434 8.75 -39.23 8.64
CA PRO A 434 9.04 -38.15 7.71
C PRO A 434 7.86 -37.18 7.61
N PHE A 435 8.18 -35.89 7.41
CA PHE A 435 7.17 -34.85 7.18
C PHE A 435 7.05 -34.45 5.70
N ARG A 436 7.91 -34.99 4.82
CA ARG A 436 7.86 -34.68 3.39
C ARG A 436 6.67 -35.39 2.73
N TRP A 437 5.92 -34.65 1.92
CA TRP A 437 4.72 -35.15 1.23
C TRP A 437 4.93 -36.49 0.52
N SER A 438 6.02 -36.64 -0.24
CA SER A 438 6.34 -37.87 -0.97
C SER A 438 6.56 -39.09 -0.06
N SER A 439 7.07 -38.87 1.15
CA SER A 439 7.49 -39.95 2.05
C SER A 439 6.39 -40.37 3.02
N ILE A 440 5.38 -39.53 3.23
CA ILE A 440 4.26 -39.82 4.16
C ILE A 440 3.43 -41.03 3.70
N PHE A 441 3.37 -41.28 2.39
CA PHE A 441 2.58 -42.38 1.82
C PHE A 441 3.24 -43.75 1.96
N ASP A 442 4.56 -43.80 2.12
CA ASP A 442 5.32 -45.05 2.20
C ASP A 442 5.43 -45.57 3.65
N TYR A 443 5.06 -44.77 4.64
CA TYR A 443 5.24 -45.09 6.07
C TYR A 443 3.99 -45.73 6.68
N ALA A 444 4.09 -47.01 7.02
CA ALA A 444 2.98 -47.80 7.56
C ALA A 444 2.36 -47.21 8.83
N THR A 445 3.19 -46.69 9.74
CA THR A 445 2.73 -46.05 10.98
C THR A 445 1.86 -44.82 10.71
N VAL A 446 2.21 -44.01 9.70
CA VAL A 446 1.46 -42.81 9.34
C VAL A 446 0.11 -43.19 8.72
N GLN A 447 0.12 -44.22 7.88
CA GLN A 447 -1.08 -44.70 7.20
C GLN A 447 -2.07 -45.32 8.19
N MET A 448 -1.60 -46.13 9.14
CA MET A 448 -2.41 -46.64 10.24
C MET A 448 -3.00 -45.50 11.08
N ALA A 449 -2.19 -44.51 11.45
CA ALA A 449 -2.66 -43.36 12.23
C ALA A 449 -3.76 -42.56 11.50
N PHE A 450 -3.64 -42.36 10.18
CA PHE A 450 -4.72 -41.77 9.39
C PHE A 450 -6.00 -42.61 9.42
N THR A 451 -5.89 -43.94 9.29
CA THR A 451 -7.04 -44.85 9.36
C THR A 451 -7.79 -44.67 10.69
N PHE A 452 -7.08 -44.68 11.82
CA PHE A 452 -7.68 -44.47 13.14
C PHE A 452 -8.29 -43.07 13.29
N MET A 453 -7.55 -42.02 12.89
CA MET A 453 -8.01 -40.64 13.00
C MET A 453 -9.28 -40.40 12.17
N TRP A 454 -9.33 -40.91 10.94
CA TRP A 454 -10.48 -40.75 10.06
C TRP A 454 -11.68 -41.56 10.53
N ALA A 455 -11.48 -42.79 11.02
CA ALA A 455 -12.54 -43.60 11.62
C ALA A 455 -13.16 -42.91 12.86
N MET A 456 -12.31 -42.37 13.73
CA MET A 456 -12.74 -41.61 14.92
C MET A 456 -13.47 -40.32 14.52
N THR A 457 -12.96 -39.60 13.51
CA THR A 457 -13.60 -38.38 13.00
C THR A 457 -14.97 -38.69 12.41
N ALA A 458 -15.09 -39.75 11.60
CA ALA A 458 -16.35 -40.24 11.06
C ALA A 458 -17.34 -40.58 12.18
N PHE A 459 -16.89 -41.25 13.23
CA PHE A 459 -17.70 -41.59 14.40
C PHE A 459 -18.25 -40.36 15.10
N ILE A 460 -17.38 -39.41 15.43
CA ILE A 460 -17.76 -38.15 16.09
C ILE A 460 -18.75 -37.38 15.21
N LEU A 461 -18.52 -37.29 13.89
CA LEU A 461 -19.43 -36.61 12.97
C LEU A 461 -20.80 -37.27 12.93
N MET A 462 -20.88 -38.60 12.83
CA MET A 462 -22.15 -39.34 12.82
C MET A 462 -22.89 -39.24 14.15
N LEU A 463 -22.19 -39.30 15.29
CA LEU A 463 -22.76 -39.10 16.62
C LEU A 463 -23.34 -37.69 16.80
N LEU A 464 -22.58 -36.66 16.44
CA LEU A 464 -23.03 -35.28 16.51
C LEU A 464 -24.20 -35.02 15.55
N ALA A 465 -24.16 -35.61 14.36
CA ALA A 465 -25.24 -35.53 13.40
C ALA A 465 -26.53 -36.18 13.89
N HIS A 466 -26.42 -37.33 14.58
CA HIS A 466 -27.55 -37.99 15.23
C HIS A 466 -28.14 -37.13 16.36
N LYS A 467 -27.30 -36.61 17.26
CA LYS A 467 -27.73 -35.72 18.36
C LYS A 467 -28.38 -34.42 17.85
N GLN A 468 -27.89 -33.87 16.74
CA GLN A 468 -28.38 -32.62 16.16
C GLN A 468 -29.46 -32.82 15.07
N SER A 469 -29.88 -34.06 14.78
CA SER A 469 -30.79 -34.41 13.68
C SER A 469 -30.36 -33.86 12.31
N LYS A 470 -29.05 -33.75 12.04
CA LYS A 470 -28.50 -33.19 10.79
C LYS A 470 -28.10 -34.30 9.82
N ARG A 471 -29.01 -34.69 8.92
CA ARG A 471 -28.80 -35.77 7.96
C ARG A 471 -27.56 -35.57 7.07
N ILE A 472 -27.30 -34.36 6.59
CA ILE A 472 -26.14 -34.06 5.74
C ILE A 472 -24.82 -34.37 6.47
N LEU A 473 -24.72 -34.00 7.75
CA LEU A 473 -23.51 -34.24 8.54
C LEU A 473 -23.29 -35.74 8.80
N TRP A 474 -24.37 -36.50 8.96
CA TRP A 474 -24.32 -37.96 9.11
C TRP A 474 -23.80 -38.62 7.83
N VAL A 475 -24.31 -38.20 6.66
CA VAL A 475 -23.87 -38.70 5.35
C VAL A 475 -22.39 -38.40 5.11
N VAL A 476 -21.91 -37.21 5.50
CA VAL A 476 -20.47 -36.88 5.41
C VAL A 476 -19.63 -37.82 6.27
N GLY A 477 -20.05 -38.11 7.51
CA GLY A 477 -19.37 -39.07 8.38
C GLY A 477 -19.37 -40.50 7.81
N ALA A 478 -20.52 -40.96 7.30
CA ALA A 478 -20.64 -42.27 6.66
C ALA A 478 -19.77 -42.38 5.39
N ALA A 479 -19.71 -41.33 4.57
CA ALA A 479 -18.85 -41.27 3.40
C ALA A 479 -17.36 -41.30 3.78
N LEU A 480 -16.95 -40.59 4.84
CA LEU A 480 -15.59 -40.64 5.37
C LEU A 480 -15.24 -42.05 5.86
N MET A 481 -16.18 -42.74 6.54
CA MET A 481 -15.97 -44.13 6.94
C MET A 481 -15.86 -45.08 5.73
N GLY A 482 -16.71 -44.92 4.72
CA GLY A 482 -16.58 -45.67 3.46
C GLY A 482 -15.21 -45.46 2.80
N LEU A 483 -14.68 -44.23 2.84
CA LEU A 483 -13.34 -43.91 2.37
C LEU A 483 -12.25 -44.59 3.20
N VAL A 484 -12.40 -44.66 4.53
CA VAL A 484 -11.49 -45.42 5.41
C VAL A 484 -11.47 -46.90 5.01
N VAL A 485 -12.63 -47.53 4.82
CA VAL A 485 -12.71 -48.93 4.40
C VAL A 485 -12.01 -49.13 3.05
N ALA A 486 -12.29 -48.27 2.07
CA ALA A 486 -11.62 -48.32 0.77
C ALA A 486 -10.08 -48.17 0.92
N LYS A 487 -9.62 -47.19 1.71
CA LYS A 487 -8.18 -46.98 1.98
C LYS A 487 -7.52 -48.22 2.54
N ILE A 488 -8.16 -48.94 3.46
CA ILE A 488 -7.57 -50.14 4.06
C ILE A 488 -7.29 -51.20 2.98
N PHE A 489 -8.23 -51.41 2.04
CA PHE A 489 -8.06 -52.39 0.97
C PHE A 489 -7.04 -51.96 -0.09
N PHE A 490 -7.05 -50.69 -0.49
CA PHE A 490 -6.23 -50.22 -1.62
C PHE A 490 -4.82 -49.76 -1.21
N LEU A 491 -4.65 -49.17 -0.02
CA LEU A 491 -3.40 -48.53 0.41
C LEU A 491 -2.73 -49.30 1.55
N ASP A 492 -3.47 -49.68 2.60
CA ASP A 492 -2.86 -50.32 3.78
C ASP A 492 -2.46 -51.79 3.48
N LEU A 493 -3.14 -52.46 2.53
CA LEU A 493 -2.78 -53.82 2.09
C LEU A 493 -1.50 -53.87 1.25
N ALA A 494 -1.10 -52.76 0.63
CA ALA A 494 0.10 -52.68 -0.20
C ALA A 494 1.40 -52.41 0.60
N GLN A 495 1.29 -52.04 1.89
CA GLN A 495 2.43 -51.65 2.72
C GLN A 495 3.12 -52.82 3.43
N HIS A 496 4.42 -52.71 3.69
CA HIS A 496 5.23 -53.79 4.25
C HIS A 496 5.00 -54.09 5.76
N GLY A 497 4.27 -53.24 6.50
CA GLY A 497 3.99 -53.42 7.93
C GLY A 497 2.84 -54.38 8.22
N THR A 498 3.13 -55.55 8.80
CA THR A 498 2.09 -56.56 9.13
C THR A 498 1.28 -56.16 10.36
N LEU A 499 1.91 -55.59 11.39
CA LEU A 499 1.25 -55.24 12.65
C LEU A 499 0.32 -54.04 12.47
N GLU A 500 0.79 -52.99 11.79
CA GLU A 500 0.03 -51.78 11.50
C GLU A 500 -1.22 -52.08 10.68
N ARG A 501 -1.10 -52.99 9.72
CA ARG A 501 -2.21 -53.47 8.90
C ARG A 501 -3.27 -54.17 9.76
N ILE A 502 -2.88 -55.13 10.59
CA ILE A 502 -3.81 -55.84 11.49
C ILE A 502 -4.53 -54.84 12.40
N ALA A 503 -3.79 -53.89 12.98
CA ALA A 503 -4.35 -52.84 13.83
C ALA A 503 -5.36 -51.95 13.07
N SER A 504 -5.05 -51.52 11.83
CA SER A 504 -5.97 -50.79 10.96
C SER A 504 -7.28 -51.55 10.71
N PHE A 505 -7.21 -52.84 10.38
CA PHE A 505 -8.39 -53.68 10.11
C PHE A 505 -9.27 -53.85 11.36
N ILE A 506 -8.66 -54.20 12.50
CA ILE A 506 -9.39 -54.38 13.77
C ILE A 506 -9.98 -53.05 14.22
N GLY A 507 -9.20 -51.97 14.18
CA GLY A 507 -9.64 -50.64 14.58
C GLY A 507 -10.84 -50.14 13.78
N ALA A 508 -10.77 -50.23 12.45
CA ALA A 508 -11.89 -49.84 11.60
C ALA A 508 -13.12 -50.75 11.78
N GLY A 509 -12.91 -52.07 11.94
CA GLY A 509 -13.99 -53.03 12.18
C GLY A 509 -14.74 -52.75 13.49
N ILE A 510 -14.02 -52.46 14.58
CA ILE A 510 -14.62 -52.06 15.86
C ILE A 510 -15.39 -50.76 15.68
N MET A 511 -14.83 -49.76 15.00
CA MET A 511 -15.49 -48.47 14.78
C MET A 511 -16.80 -48.64 13.99
N LEU A 512 -16.84 -49.50 12.97
CA LEU A 512 -18.06 -49.82 12.22
C LEU A 512 -19.14 -50.45 13.10
N LEU A 513 -18.76 -51.38 13.99
CA LEU A 513 -19.71 -52.03 14.91
C LEU A 513 -20.28 -51.03 15.91
N VAL A 514 -19.41 -50.21 16.51
CA VAL A 514 -19.81 -49.15 17.46
C VAL A 514 -20.72 -48.12 16.77
N MET A 515 -20.41 -47.73 15.53
CA MET A 515 -21.24 -46.82 14.73
C MET A 515 -22.66 -47.36 14.50
N GLY A 516 -22.77 -48.63 14.09
CA GLY A 516 -24.05 -49.26 13.79
C GLY A 516 -25.01 -49.26 14.98
N TYR A 517 -24.47 -49.30 16.20
CA TYR A 517 -25.26 -49.25 17.42
C TYR A 517 -25.56 -47.82 17.90
N PHE A 518 -24.57 -46.92 17.93
CA PHE A 518 -24.70 -45.61 18.58
C PHE A 518 -25.11 -44.45 17.66
N ALA A 519 -25.00 -44.60 16.34
CA ALA A 519 -25.23 -43.50 15.41
C ALA A 519 -26.17 -43.87 14.25
N PRO A 520 -27.43 -44.25 14.50
CA PRO A 520 -28.39 -44.54 13.44
C PRO A 520 -28.74 -43.28 12.64
N LEU A 521 -29.12 -43.48 11.37
CA LEU A 521 -29.48 -42.41 10.43
C LEU A 521 -30.63 -41.55 10.99
N PRO A 522 -30.49 -40.21 11.07
CA PRO A 522 -31.58 -39.35 11.53
C PRO A 522 -32.81 -39.42 10.60
N PRO A 523 -34.04 -39.44 11.14
CA PRO A 523 -35.27 -39.47 10.34
C PRO A 523 -35.43 -38.19 9.50
N SER A 524 -36.09 -38.31 8.35
CA SER A 524 -36.22 -37.20 7.38
C SER A 524 -37.28 -36.16 7.74
N ASN A 525 -38.14 -36.43 8.73
CA ASN A 525 -39.22 -35.53 9.16
C ASN A 525 -39.25 -35.44 10.71
N PRO A 526 -39.21 -34.24 11.33
CA PRO A 526 -39.20 -34.09 12.79
C PRO A 526 -40.42 -34.68 13.50
N GLN A 527 -41.57 -34.77 12.81
CA GLN A 527 -42.83 -35.31 13.36
C GLN A 527 -42.80 -36.82 13.64
N ILE A 528 -41.92 -37.58 12.98
CA ILE A 528 -41.81 -39.05 13.17
C ILE A 528 -41.14 -39.39 14.51
N LYS A 529 -40.42 -38.43 15.12
CA LYS A 529 -39.72 -38.64 16.39
C LYS A 529 -40.68 -38.74 17.59
N GLU A 530 -41.84 -38.09 17.54
CA GLU A 530 -42.85 -38.19 18.61
C GLU A 530 -43.62 -39.52 18.58
N GLU A 531 -43.80 -40.15 17.41
CA GLU A 531 -44.39 -41.49 17.31
C GLU A 531 -43.39 -42.58 17.75
N GLN A 532 -42.13 -42.50 17.34
CA GLN A 532 -41.13 -43.51 17.71
C GLN A 532 -40.70 -43.47 19.18
N THR A 533 -40.81 -42.33 19.87
CA THR A 533 -40.51 -42.24 21.32
C THR A 533 -41.72 -42.67 22.19
N LYS A 534 -42.91 -42.82 21.60
CA LYS A 534 -44.11 -43.32 22.31
C LYS A 534 -44.28 -44.84 22.24
N GLU A 535 -43.54 -45.52 21.37
CA GLU A 535 -43.58 -46.98 21.22
C GLU A 535 -42.39 -47.73 21.84
N THR A 536 -41.48 -47.04 22.52
CA THR A 536 -40.46 -47.62 23.42
C THR A 536 -40.70 -47.15 24.84
#